data_AF-A0A0U5IM07-F1
#
_entry.id   AF-A0A0U5IM07-F1
#
_cell.length_a   1.000
_cell.length_b   1.000
_cell.length_c   1.000
_cell.angle_alpha   90.00
_cell.angle_beta   90.00
_cell.angle_gamma   90.00
#
_symmetry.space_group_name_H-M   'P 1'
#
loop_
_entity.id
_entity.type
_entity.pdbx_description
1 polymer ?
#
loop_
_entity_poly.entity_id
_entity_poly.type
_entity_poly.pdbx_seq_one_letter_code
_entity_poly.pdbx_strand_id
1 'polypeptide(L)'
;MSHSVVQLYEALASAPDDRARARVIAEAFERLEERYPHLPDLVTQGHLRETELRLQKEIEQLRGDLTLRIEHLPGEMKADIERSRNSLLLWLIPLMFAQIGAMAALVKLL
;
A
#
# COMPACT_ATOMS: atom_id res chain seq x y z
N MET A 1 1.88 -12.62 -40.73
CA MET A 1 1.83 -13.34 -39.44
C MET A 1 0.56 -14.22 -39.28
N SER A 2 -0.03 -14.74 -40.36
CA SER A 2 -1.32 -15.47 -40.32
C SER A 2 -1.25 -16.92 -40.82
N HIS A 3 -0.07 -17.43 -41.17
CA HIS A 3 0.07 -18.75 -41.78
C HIS A 3 -0.15 -19.93 -40.82
N SER A 4 0.05 -19.75 -39.50
CA SER A 4 0.00 -20.85 -38.52
C SER A 4 -1.40 -21.43 -38.30
N VAL A 5 -2.43 -20.59 -38.28
CA VAL A 5 -3.82 -21.03 -38.03
C VAL A 5 -4.40 -21.71 -39.28
N VAL A 6 -4.04 -21.21 -40.46
CA VAL A 6 -4.44 -21.78 -41.75
C VAL A 6 -3.80 -23.17 -41.95
N GLN A 7 -2.52 -23.32 -41.61
CA GLN A 7 -1.84 -24.62 -41.66
C GLN A 7 -2.43 -25.64 -40.69
N LEU A 8 -2.84 -25.23 -39.49
CA LEU A 8 -3.51 -26.11 -38.54
C LEU A 8 -4.88 -26.59 -39.06
N TYR A 9 -5.64 -25.68 -39.66
CA TYR A 9 -6.92 -25.98 -40.28
C TYR A 9 -6.77 -26.98 -41.44
N GLU A 10 -5.82 -26.75 -42.35
CA GLU A 10 -5.56 -27.66 -43.46
C GLU A 10 -5.06 -29.04 -43.00
N ALA A 11 -4.19 -29.07 -41.98
CA ALA A 11 -3.69 -30.31 -41.38
C ALA A 11 -4.79 -31.12 -40.68
N LEU A 12 -5.76 -30.43 -40.05
CA LEU A 12 -6.94 -31.05 -39.45
C LEU A 12 -7.95 -31.54 -40.49
N ALA A 13 -8.16 -30.77 -41.56
CA ALA A 13 -9.09 -31.12 -42.64
C ALA A 13 -8.58 -32.27 -43.50
N SER A 14 -7.26 -32.43 -43.65
CA SER A 14 -6.62 -33.51 -44.41
C SER A 14 -6.34 -34.77 -43.57
N ALA A 15 -6.63 -34.75 -42.27
CA ALA A 15 -6.37 -35.88 -41.38
C ALA A 15 -7.36 -37.04 -41.66
N PRO A 16 -6.87 -38.27 -41.92
CA PRO A 16 -7.69 -39.39 -42.36
C PRO A 16 -8.59 -39.97 -41.26
N ASP A 17 -8.21 -39.81 -39.99
CA ASP A 17 -8.92 -40.39 -38.84
C ASP A 17 -8.83 -39.48 -37.59
N ASP A 18 -9.67 -39.78 -36.59
CA ASP A 18 -9.72 -39.04 -35.32
C ASP A 18 -8.38 -39.05 -34.58
N ARG A 19 -7.60 -40.11 -34.72
CA ARG A 19 -6.28 -40.23 -34.09
C ARG A 19 -5.26 -39.29 -34.74
N ALA A 20 -5.24 -39.19 -36.07
CA ALA A 20 -4.39 -38.21 -36.75
C ALA A 20 -4.80 -36.77 -36.40
N ARG A 21 -6.12 -36.49 -36.32
CA ARG A 21 -6.60 -35.17 -35.86
C ARG A 21 -6.12 -34.85 -34.44
N ALA A 22 -6.27 -35.79 -33.51
CA ALA A 22 -5.80 -35.62 -32.14
C ALA A 22 -4.30 -35.35 -32.05
N ARG A 23 -3.49 -36.01 -32.91
CA ARG A 23 -2.05 -35.79 -32.98
C ARG A 23 -1.69 -34.40 -33.49
N VAL A 24 -2.36 -33.94 -34.54
CA VAL A 24 -2.19 -32.58 -35.08
C VAL A 24 -2.53 -31.51 -34.03
N ILE A 25 -3.58 -31.73 -33.23
CA ILE A 25 -3.97 -30.82 -32.14
C ILE A 25 -2.91 -30.81 -31.04
N ALA A 26 -2.42 -31.98 -30.63
CA ALA A 26 -1.39 -32.10 -29.58
C ALA A 26 -0.10 -31.36 -29.98
N GLU A 27 0.37 -31.55 -31.21
CA GLU A 27 1.57 -30.86 -31.70
C GLU A 27 1.36 -29.34 -31.88
N ALA A 28 0.13 -28.88 -32.09
CA ALA A 28 -0.19 -27.47 -32.14
C ALA A 28 -0.20 -26.83 -30.73
N PHE A 29 -0.68 -27.56 -29.73
CA PHE A 29 -0.63 -27.15 -28.33
C PHE A 29 0.80 -27.10 -27.79
N GLU A 30 1.63 -28.10 -28.11
CA GLU A 30 3.05 -28.14 -27.70
C GLU A 30 3.83 -26.94 -28.28
N ARG A 31 3.63 -26.62 -29.56
CA ARG A 31 4.21 -25.42 -30.20
C ARG A 31 3.68 -24.09 -29.62
N LEU A 32 2.45 -24.07 -29.11
CA LEU A 32 1.87 -22.89 -28.46
C LEU A 32 2.49 -22.67 -27.08
N GLU A 33 2.68 -23.74 -26.31
CA GLU A 33 3.28 -23.73 -24.97
C GLU A 33 4.76 -23.34 -25.02
N GLU A 34 5.53 -23.86 -25.98
CA GLU A 34 6.92 -23.41 -26.22
C GLU A 34 7.03 -21.93 -26.58
N ARG A 35 6.04 -21.40 -27.31
CA ARG A 35 6.03 -20.01 -27.78
C ARG A 35 5.57 -19.03 -26.72
N TYR A 36 4.77 -19.48 -25.76
CA TYR A 36 4.26 -18.68 -24.65
C TYR A 36 4.39 -19.47 -23.34
N PRO A 37 5.62 -19.62 -22.81
CA PRO A 37 5.89 -20.38 -21.59
C PRO A 37 5.22 -19.78 -20.33
N HIS A 38 4.67 -18.58 -20.44
CA HIS A 38 3.97 -17.86 -19.37
C HIS A 38 2.43 -17.99 -19.44
N LEU A 39 1.90 -18.76 -20.41
CA LEU A 39 0.45 -19.00 -20.53
C LEU A 39 -0.22 -19.51 -19.25
N PRO A 40 0.42 -20.39 -18.44
CA PRO A 40 -0.17 -20.88 -17.20
C PRO A 40 -0.28 -19.80 -16.11
N ASP A 41 0.53 -18.75 -16.19
CA ASP A 41 0.64 -17.69 -15.19
C ASP A 41 -0.12 -16.41 -15.59
N LEU A 42 -0.94 -16.50 -16.65
CA LEU A 42 -1.82 -15.41 -17.06
C LEU A 42 -2.89 -15.17 -15.99
N VAL A 43 -2.67 -14.11 -15.22
CA VAL A 43 -3.64 -13.56 -14.27
C VAL A 43 -4.97 -13.39 -14.99
N THR A 44 -5.99 -14.13 -14.56
CA THR A 44 -7.31 -14.06 -15.19
C THR A 44 -7.97 -12.71 -14.86
N GLN A 45 -8.90 -12.27 -15.72
CA GLN A 45 -9.69 -11.06 -15.47
C GLN A 45 -10.41 -11.09 -14.10
N GLY A 46 -10.71 -12.29 -13.58
CA GLY A 46 -11.26 -12.48 -12.24
C GLY A 46 -10.25 -12.11 -11.13
N HIS A 47 -9.01 -12.58 -11.23
CA HIS A 47 -7.95 -12.27 -10.26
C HIS A 47 -7.59 -10.78 -10.25
N LEU A 48 -7.62 -10.12 -11.43
CA LEU A 48 -7.45 -8.66 -11.51
C LEU A 48 -8.58 -7.93 -10.79
N ARG A 49 -9.84 -8.29 -11.06
CA ARG A 49 -11.00 -7.66 -10.43
C ARG A 49 -11.03 -7.87 -8.91
N GLU A 50 -10.65 -9.06 -8.44
CA GLU A 50 -10.52 -9.32 -7.00
C GLU A 50 -9.43 -8.46 -6.36
N THR A 51 -8.27 -8.35 -7.02
CA THR A 51 -7.16 -7.51 -6.54
C THR A 51 -7.54 -6.03 -6.53
N GLU A 52 -8.22 -5.54 -7.56
CA GLU A 52 -8.73 -4.17 -7.62
C GLU A 52 -9.72 -3.88 -6.48
N LEU A 53 -10.67 -4.77 -6.23
CA LEU A 53 -11.63 -4.62 -5.13
C LEU A 53 -10.93 -4.64 -3.77
N ARG A 54 -9.94 -5.52 -3.57
CA ARG A 54 -9.14 -5.56 -2.33
C ARG A 54 -8.38 -4.26 -2.12
N LEU A 55 -7.70 -3.77 -3.16
CA LEU A 55 -6.95 -2.51 -3.11
C LEU A 55 -7.86 -1.31 -2.85
N GLN A 56 -9.05 -1.25 -3.46
CA GLN A 56 -10.03 -0.19 -3.18
C GLN A 56 -10.41 -0.15 -1.71
N LYS A 57 -10.70 -1.32 -1.12
CA LYS A 57 -11.03 -1.42 0.31
C LYS A 57 -9.89 -0.98 1.21
N GLU A 58 -8.66 -1.42 0.92
CA GLU A 58 -7.47 -1.01 1.68
C GLU A 58 -7.25 0.50 1.61
N ILE A 59 -7.45 1.11 0.43
CA ILE A 59 -7.35 2.56 0.25
C ILE A 59 -8.41 3.31 1.08
N GLU A 60 -9.65 2.84 1.09
CA GLU A 60 -10.72 3.45 1.89
C GLU A 60 -10.44 3.36 3.39
N GLN A 61 -9.96 2.20 3.86
CA GLN A 61 -9.57 2.00 5.26
C GLN A 61 -8.43 2.95 5.66
N LEU A 62 -7.36 3.01 4.85
CA LEU A 62 -6.24 3.91 5.11
C LEU A 62 -6.67 5.37 5.13
N ARG A 63 -7.57 5.79 4.21
CA ARG A 63 -8.11 7.17 4.22
C ARG A 63 -8.88 7.47 5.50
N GLY A 64 -9.70 6.53 5.99
CA GLY A 64 -10.42 6.67 7.26
C GLY A 64 -9.47 6.80 8.44
N ASP A 65 -8.49 5.89 8.53
CA ASP A 65 -7.50 5.89 9.61
C ASP A 65 -6.64 7.17 9.62
N LEU A 66 -6.21 7.64 8.45
CA LEU A 66 -5.47 8.90 8.34
C LEU A 66 -6.32 10.09 8.77
N THR A 67 -7.61 10.12 8.39
CA THR A 67 -8.52 11.21 8.78
C THR A 67 -8.68 11.27 10.28
N LEU A 68 -8.95 10.11 10.92
CA LEU A 68 -9.03 10.03 12.38
C LEU A 68 -7.73 10.48 13.04
N ARG A 69 -6.57 10.00 12.58
CA ARG A 69 -5.27 10.41 13.15
C ARG A 69 -5.05 11.92 13.05
N ILE A 70 -5.32 12.51 11.89
CA ILE A 70 -5.17 13.96 11.66
C ILE A 70 -6.11 14.76 12.58
N GLU A 71 -7.34 14.30 12.81
CA GLU A 71 -8.27 14.96 13.73
C GLU A 71 -7.83 14.90 15.20
N HIS A 72 -7.09 13.87 15.61
CA HIS A 72 -6.59 13.73 16.98
C HIS A 72 -5.34 14.58 17.25
N LEU A 73 -4.51 14.84 16.23
CA LEU A 73 -3.28 15.64 16.35
C LEU A 73 -3.47 17.00 17.06
N PRO A 74 -4.47 17.83 16.72
CA PRO A 74 -4.71 19.10 17.41
C PRO A 74 -4.97 18.95 18.92
N GLY A 75 -5.68 17.89 19.32
CA GLY A 75 -5.97 17.62 20.73
C GLY A 75 -4.73 17.23 21.52
N GLU A 76 -3.93 16.32 20.94
CA GLU A 76 -2.65 15.89 21.52
C GLU A 76 -1.66 17.05 21.63
N MET A 77 -1.50 17.84 20.55
CA MET A 77 -0.63 19.02 20.56
C MET A 77 -1.06 20.05 21.61
N LYS A 78 -2.37 20.29 21.77
CA LYS A 78 -2.86 21.22 22.78
C LYS A 78 -2.56 20.72 24.20
N ALA A 79 -2.76 19.43 24.46
CA ALA A 79 -2.44 18.82 25.75
C ALA A 79 -0.93 18.91 26.07
N ASP A 80 -0.07 18.69 25.08
CA ASP A 80 1.39 18.81 25.24
C ASP A 80 1.82 20.26 25.49
N ILE A 81 1.22 21.22 24.79
CA ILE A 81 1.44 22.66 25.03
C ILE A 81 1.04 23.03 26.47
N GLU A 82 -0.14 22.59 26.93
CA GLU A 82 -0.62 22.86 28.28
C GLU A 82 0.30 22.24 29.33
N ARG A 83 0.76 21.00 29.11
CA ARG A 83 1.72 20.32 30.00
C ARG A 83 3.05 21.06 30.04
N SER A 84 3.58 21.48 28.90
CA SER A 84 4.84 22.24 28.80
C SER A 84 4.70 23.59 29.52
N ARG A 85 3.61 24.33 29.27
CA ARG A 85 3.32 25.59 29.96
C ARG A 85 3.24 25.41 31.47
N ASN A 86 2.54 24.38 31.95
CA ASN A 86 2.40 24.12 33.38
C ASN A 86 3.75 23.78 34.02
N SER A 87 4.57 22.98 33.33
CA SER A 87 5.94 22.67 33.77
C SER A 87 6.80 23.93 33.87
N LEU A 88 6.73 24.82 32.87
CA LEU A 88 7.43 26.10 32.89
C LEU A 88 6.98 27.00 34.04
N LEU A 89 5.67 27.09 34.30
CA LEU A 89 5.14 27.87 35.43
C LEU A 89 5.61 27.31 36.78
N LEU A 90 5.61 25.98 36.93
CA LEU A 90 6.06 25.32 38.16
C LEU A 90 7.52 25.65 38.50
N TRP A 91 8.38 25.80 37.49
CA TRP A 91 9.79 26.17 37.68
C TRP A 91 10.02 27.68 37.78
N LEU A 92 9.31 28.49 36.98
CA LEU A 92 9.51 29.93 36.92
C LEU A 92 9.06 30.62 38.23
N ILE A 93 7.93 30.22 38.80
CA ILE A 93 7.37 30.83 40.02
C ILE A 93 8.38 30.80 41.19
N PRO A 94 8.88 29.63 41.64
CA PRO A 94 9.84 29.58 42.75
C PRO A 94 11.17 30.27 42.39
N LEU A 95 11.60 30.22 41.13
CA LEU A 95 12.78 30.95 40.66
C LEU A 95 12.62 32.47 40.84
N MET A 96 11.46 33.03 40.47
CA MET A 96 11.19 34.46 40.66
C MET A 96 11.18 34.86 42.13
N PHE A 97 10.62 34.02 43.01
CA PHE A 97 10.67 34.26 44.46
C PHE A 97 12.11 34.25 45.00
N ALA A 98 12.94 33.30 44.54
CA ALA A 98 14.36 33.26 44.91
C ALA A 98 15.11 34.52 44.45
N GLN A 99 14.83 35.00 43.22
CA GLN A 99 15.42 36.24 42.68
C GLN A 99 15.03 37.47 43.52
N ILE A 100 13.75 37.59 43.91
CA ILE A 100 13.27 38.69 44.77
C ILE A 100 13.98 38.66 46.12
N GLY A 101 14.10 37.47 46.73
CA GLY A 101 14.82 37.31 48.00
C GLY A 101 16.29 37.71 47.90
N ALA A 102 16.97 37.33 46.82
CA ALA A 102 18.36 37.71 46.57
C ALA A 102 18.51 39.23 46.41
N MET A 103 17.61 39.89 45.67
CA MET A 103 17.62 41.36 45.51
C MET A 103 17.42 42.07 46.86
N ALA A 104 16.48 41.61 47.69
CA ALA A 104 16.24 42.20 49.01
C ALA A 104 17.46 42.09 49.94
N ALA A 105 18.15 40.94 49.92
CA ALA A 105 19.37 40.75 50.69
C ALA A 105 20.51 41.67 50.23
N LEU A 106 20.67 41.85 48.91
CA LEU A 106 21.67 42.77 48.33
C LEU A 106 21.41 44.22 48.75
N VAL A 107 20.15 44.69 48.69
CA VAL A 107 19.78 46.05 49.11
C VAL A 107 20.05 46.27 50.59
N LYS A 108 19.82 45.26 51.45
CA LYS A 108 20.11 45.36 52.90
C LYS A 108 21.61 45.43 53.22
N LEU A 109 22.47 44.95 52.32
CA LEU A 109 23.93 44.89 52.51
C LEU A 109 24.64 46.17 52.03
N LEU A 110 23.96 47.04 51.27
CA LEU A 110 24.45 48.32 50.77
C LEU A 110 24.07 49.46 51.74
#